data_AF-A0A267MGS2-F1
#
_entry.id   AF-A0A267MGS2-F1
#
_cell.length_a   1.000
_cell.length_b   1.000
_cell.length_c   1.000
_cell.angle_alpha   90.00
_cell.angle_beta   90.00
_cell.angle_gamma   90.00
#
_symmetry.space_group_name_H-M   'P 1'
#
loop_
_entity.id
_entity.type
_entity.pdbx_description
1 polymer ?
#
loop_
_entity_poly.entity_id
_entity_poly.type
_entity_poly.pdbx_seq_one_letter_code
_entity_poly.pdbx_strand_id
1 'polypeptide(L)'
;MKNGEYKVKRNKHNATLIWSMLIIICLPIVILLTVVQINAFNEEFYMTEYKKYNISSVTGMEFQDLNRVTTKLINYINDDEDNLKIYAKIQGEKREVFGQREKQHMVDVKKLFQKGFSVRNFSLSMVILALSMLSVTQKDMYKSIFYSSLLALIVTVSLIILIKIDFYKYFTYFHEVFFNNDLWLLDPRTDVLINMLPLEFFIDITSKIGSWFLAIQIIMFTLSLTILKKD
;
A
#
# COMPACT_ATOMS: atom_id res chain seq x y z
N MET A 1 -43.23 30.59 -6.36
CA MET A 1 -41.91 30.75 -7.03
C MET A 1 -40.72 30.59 -6.06
N LYS A 2 -40.68 31.26 -4.90
CA LYS A 2 -39.54 31.17 -3.94
C LYS A 2 -39.17 29.76 -3.42
N ASN A 3 -40.15 28.88 -3.22
CA ASN A 3 -39.89 27.52 -2.72
C ASN A 3 -39.19 26.60 -3.75
N GLY A 4 -39.35 26.87 -5.05
CA GLY A 4 -38.71 26.10 -6.12
C GLY A 4 -37.21 26.41 -6.23
N GLU A 5 -36.85 27.69 -6.21
CA GLU A 5 -35.45 28.14 -6.26
C GLU A 5 -34.64 27.70 -5.04
N TYR A 6 -35.25 27.76 -3.84
CA TYR A 6 -34.62 27.26 -2.62
C TYR A 6 -34.31 25.76 -2.70
N LYS A 7 -35.26 24.95 -3.18
CA LYS A 7 -35.09 23.50 -3.35
C LYS A 7 -34.00 23.17 -4.36
N VAL A 8 -33.91 23.93 -5.46
CA VAL A 8 -32.86 23.77 -6.49
C VAL A 8 -31.47 24.13 -5.94
N LYS A 9 -31.33 25.24 -5.21
CA LYS A 9 -30.05 25.63 -4.58
C LYS A 9 -29.58 24.60 -3.54
N ARG A 10 -30.49 24.10 -2.70
CA ARG A 10 -30.20 23.06 -1.71
C ARG A 10 -29.76 21.74 -2.35
N ASN A 11 -30.41 21.33 -3.43
CA ASN A 11 -30.03 20.12 -4.16
C ASN A 11 -28.65 20.23 -4.82
N LYS A 12 -28.33 21.40 -5.41
CA LYS A 12 -26.99 21.67 -5.96
C LYS A 12 -25.91 21.62 -4.87
N HIS A 13 -26.15 22.27 -3.73
CA HIS A 13 -25.22 22.24 -2.58
C HIS A 13 -24.98 20.82 -2.05
N ASN A 14 -26.04 20.03 -1.88
CA ASN A 14 -25.91 18.64 -1.43
C ASN A 14 -25.13 17.77 -2.42
N ALA A 15 -25.33 17.97 -3.72
CA ALA A 15 -24.57 17.26 -4.75
C ALA A 15 -23.08 17.61 -4.68
N THR A 16 -22.72 18.89 -4.56
CA THR A 16 -21.33 19.33 -4.39
C THR A 16 -20.67 18.68 -3.17
N LEU A 17 -21.37 18.63 -2.03
CA LEU A 17 -20.87 17.99 -0.81
C LEU A 17 -20.55 16.50 -1.01
N ILE A 18 -21.41 15.75 -1.70
CA ILE A 18 -21.20 14.32 -1.96
C ILE A 18 -19.92 14.11 -2.79
N TRP A 19 -19.75 14.87 -3.87
CA TRP A 19 -18.57 14.76 -4.72
C TRP A 19 -17.28 15.17 -3.98
N SER A 20 -17.35 16.22 -3.14
CA SER A 20 -16.24 16.60 -2.27
C SER A 20 -15.85 15.51 -1.29
N MET A 21 -16.83 14.85 -0.64
CA MET A 21 -16.55 13.74 0.29
C MET A 21 -15.90 12.55 -0.41
N LEU A 22 -16.34 12.23 -1.63
CA LEU A 22 -15.72 11.17 -2.43
C LEU A 22 -14.25 11.48 -2.72
N ILE A 23 -13.91 12.72 -3.09
CA ILE A 23 -12.51 13.12 -3.27
C ILE A 23 -11.73 13.00 -1.96
N ILE A 24 -12.28 13.53 -0.85
CA ILE A 24 -11.63 13.54 0.47
C ILE A 24 -11.25 12.13 0.94
N ILE A 25 -12.10 11.13 0.66
CA ILE A 25 -11.90 9.75 1.12
C ILE A 25 -11.12 8.92 0.09
N CYS A 26 -11.47 9.00 -1.19
CA CYS A 26 -10.91 8.11 -2.21
C CYS A 26 -9.51 8.54 -2.66
N LEU A 27 -9.21 9.83 -2.71
CA LEU A 27 -7.92 10.33 -3.22
C LEU A 27 -6.71 9.85 -2.38
N PRO A 28 -6.75 9.89 -1.02
CA PRO A 28 -5.68 9.33 -0.21
C PRO A 28 -5.51 7.82 -0.41
N ILE A 29 -6.61 7.08 -0.57
CA ILE A 29 -6.59 5.63 -0.82
C ILE A 29 -5.89 5.33 -2.14
N VAL A 30 -6.23 6.05 -3.21
CA VAL A 30 -5.59 5.89 -4.52
C VAL A 30 -4.09 6.12 -4.42
N ILE A 31 -3.67 7.23 -3.80
CA ILE A 31 -2.26 7.58 -3.68
C ILE A 31 -1.53 6.53 -2.83
N LEU A 32 -2.08 6.14 -1.68
CA LEU A 32 -1.47 5.16 -0.78
C LEU A 32 -1.26 3.83 -1.49
N LEU A 33 -2.31 3.27 -2.09
CA LEU A 33 -2.23 1.96 -2.74
C LEU A 33 -1.37 2.00 -4.01
N THR A 34 -1.25 3.15 -4.67
CA THR A 34 -0.29 3.34 -5.77
C THR A 34 1.15 3.32 -5.25
N VAL A 35 1.45 4.04 -4.16
CA VAL A 35 2.78 4.04 -3.54
C VAL A 35 3.15 2.65 -3.02
N VAL A 36 2.20 1.94 -2.40
CA VAL A 36 2.37 0.54 -1.96
C VAL A 36 2.73 -0.33 -3.15
N GLN A 37 1.97 -0.28 -4.25
CA GLN A 37 2.28 -1.07 -5.44
C GLN A 37 3.67 -0.73 -6.00
N ILE A 38 4.00 0.55 -6.21
CA ILE A 38 5.31 0.91 -6.77
C ILE A 38 6.47 0.38 -5.91
N ASN A 39 6.35 0.40 -4.58
CA ASN A 39 7.42 -0.06 -3.69
C ASN A 39 7.43 -1.58 -3.49
N ALA A 40 6.27 -2.23 -3.39
CA ALA A 40 6.16 -3.68 -3.17
C ALA A 40 6.69 -4.51 -4.35
N PHE A 41 6.60 -3.96 -5.58
CA PHE A 41 7.08 -4.60 -6.81
C PHE A 41 8.43 -4.03 -7.30
N ASN A 42 9.17 -3.32 -6.45
CA ASN A 42 10.48 -2.78 -6.78
C ASN A 42 11.59 -3.79 -6.46
N GLU A 43 12.01 -4.60 -7.43
CA GLU A 43 13.08 -5.61 -7.26
C GLU A 43 14.41 -5.02 -6.76
N GLU A 44 14.78 -3.81 -7.20
CA GLU A 44 16.01 -3.15 -6.76
C GLU A 44 16.01 -2.87 -5.25
N PHE A 45 14.84 -2.57 -4.69
CA PHE A 45 14.68 -2.41 -3.25
C PHE A 45 14.97 -3.73 -2.53
N TYR A 46 14.41 -4.86 -2.96
CA TYR A 46 14.72 -6.16 -2.36
C TYR A 46 16.20 -6.49 -2.45
N MET A 47 16.84 -6.23 -3.60
CA MET A 47 18.27 -6.52 -3.78
C MET A 47 19.16 -5.65 -2.88
N THR A 48 18.77 -4.40 -2.65
CA THR A 48 19.45 -3.50 -1.70
C THR A 48 19.31 -4.02 -0.27
N GLU A 49 18.10 -4.40 0.13
CA GLU A 49 17.80 -4.92 1.45
C GLU A 49 18.51 -6.25 1.72
N TYR A 50 18.58 -7.12 0.72
CA TYR A 50 19.28 -8.40 0.84
C TYR A 50 20.79 -8.22 1.09
N LYS A 51 21.39 -7.21 0.48
CA LYS A 51 22.78 -6.84 0.76
C LYS A 51 22.90 -6.23 2.16
N LYS A 52 22.01 -5.30 2.51
CA LYS A 52 22.01 -4.61 3.81
C LYS A 52 21.92 -5.59 4.99
N TYR A 53 21.07 -6.61 4.87
CA TYR A 53 20.83 -7.61 5.92
C TYR A 53 21.58 -8.93 5.72
N ASN A 54 22.51 -9.00 4.76
CA ASN A 54 23.31 -10.19 4.47
C ASN A 54 22.46 -11.47 4.28
N ILE A 55 21.34 -11.36 3.56
CA ILE A 55 20.36 -12.43 3.41
C ILE A 55 20.96 -13.68 2.75
N SER A 56 21.95 -13.52 1.87
CA SER A 56 22.70 -14.66 1.31
C SER A 56 23.35 -15.52 2.40
N SER A 57 23.92 -14.89 3.43
CA SER A 57 24.54 -15.59 4.56
C SER A 57 23.49 -16.22 5.49
N VAL A 58 22.37 -15.52 5.72
CA VAL A 58 21.28 -16.00 6.58
C VAL A 58 20.61 -17.25 5.98
N THR A 59 20.30 -17.19 4.69
CA THR A 59 19.61 -18.28 3.98
C THR A 59 20.58 -19.35 3.47
N GLY A 60 21.86 -19.03 3.30
CA GLY A 60 22.82 -19.90 2.62
C GLY A 60 22.56 -20.03 1.11
N MET A 61 21.81 -19.09 0.52
CA MET A 61 21.59 -18.99 -0.92
C MET A 61 22.58 -18.03 -1.58
N GLU A 62 22.96 -18.33 -2.82
CA GLU A 62 23.69 -17.37 -3.63
C GLU A 62 22.82 -16.15 -3.98
N PHE A 63 23.45 -14.98 -4.13
CA PHE A 63 22.71 -13.75 -4.41
C PHE A 63 21.92 -13.80 -5.73
N GLN A 64 22.42 -14.55 -6.73
CA GLN A 64 21.71 -14.77 -7.99
C GLN A 64 20.44 -15.61 -7.81
N ASP A 65 20.50 -16.62 -6.93
CA ASP A 65 19.34 -17.42 -6.57
C ASP A 65 18.31 -16.59 -5.80
N LEU A 66 18.75 -15.75 -4.85
CA LEU A 66 17.87 -14.80 -4.15
C LEU A 66 17.13 -13.88 -5.12
N ASN A 67 17.84 -13.34 -6.11
CA ASN A 67 17.23 -12.48 -7.13
C ASN A 67 16.14 -13.25 -7.90
N ARG A 68 16.50 -14.41 -8.48
CA ARG A 68 15.56 -15.25 -9.25
C ARG A 68 14.33 -15.68 -8.45
N VAL A 69 14.52 -16.07 -7.19
CA VAL A 69 13.42 -16.44 -6.29
C VAL A 69 12.52 -15.24 -6.02
N THR A 70 13.10 -14.06 -5.81
CA THR A 70 12.35 -12.82 -5.53
C THR A 70 11.58 -12.33 -6.75
N THR A 71 12.17 -12.37 -7.94
CA THR A 71 11.44 -12.09 -9.19
C THR A 71 10.23 -13.01 -9.33
N LYS A 72 10.38 -14.32 -9.08
CA LYS A 72 9.24 -15.24 -9.12
C LYS A 72 8.19 -14.93 -8.04
N LEU A 73 8.62 -14.56 -6.83
CA LEU A 73 7.72 -14.17 -5.74
C LEU A 73 6.89 -12.94 -6.12
N ILE A 74 7.54 -11.91 -6.65
CA ILE A 74 6.92 -10.66 -7.11
C ILE A 74 5.94 -10.93 -8.26
N ASN A 75 6.37 -11.68 -9.28
CA ASN A 75 5.52 -12.06 -10.41
C ASN A 75 4.30 -12.88 -9.95
N TYR A 76 4.47 -13.79 -8.98
CA TYR A 76 3.36 -14.56 -8.41
C TYR A 76 2.32 -13.66 -7.75
N ILE A 77 2.75 -12.68 -6.95
CA ILE A 77 1.85 -11.69 -6.33
C ILE A 77 1.19 -10.82 -7.41
N ASN A 78 1.90 -10.49 -8.49
CA ASN A 78 1.38 -9.70 -9.61
C ASN A 78 0.44 -10.49 -10.54
N ASP A 79 0.23 -11.78 -10.28
CA ASP A 79 -0.57 -12.70 -11.10
C ASP A 79 0.06 -13.06 -12.46
N ASP A 80 1.38 -12.85 -12.62
CA ASP A 80 2.16 -13.22 -13.81
C ASP A 80 2.75 -14.64 -13.70
N GLU A 81 2.62 -15.29 -12.54
CA GLU A 81 3.07 -16.66 -12.28
C GLU A 81 1.99 -17.46 -11.55
N ASP A 82 1.76 -18.70 -11.99
CA ASP A 82 0.69 -19.56 -11.47
C ASP A 82 1.02 -20.17 -10.09
N ASN A 83 2.30 -20.37 -9.79
CA ASN A 83 2.75 -21.04 -8.58
C ASN A 83 4.13 -20.56 -8.11
N LEU A 84 4.45 -20.86 -6.85
CA LEU A 84 5.73 -20.58 -6.21
C LEU A 84 6.69 -21.77 -6.19
N LYS A 85 6.52 -22.76 -7.08
CA LYS A 85 7.42 -23.91 -7.14
C LYS A 85 8.74 -23.49 -7.78
N ILE A 86 9.76 -23.33 -6.95
CA ILE A 86 11.10 -22.93 -7.38
C ILE A 86 12.14 -23.64 -6.52
N TYR A 87 13.24 -24.05 -7.16
CA TYR A 87 14.36 -24.73 -6.51
C TYR A 87 15.57 -23.80 -6.50
N ALA A 88 16.32 -23.81 -5.40
CA ALA A 88 17.60 -23.11 -5.25
C ALA A 88 18.52 -23.95 -4.36
N LYS A 89 19.82 -23.60 -4.34
CA LYS A 89 20.77 -24.22 -3.43
C LYS A 89 20.73 -23.48 -2.10
N ILE A 90 20.25 -24.14 -1.05
CA ILE A 90 20.10 -23.57 0.29
C ILE A 90 21.05 -24.34 1.21
N GLN A 91 22.03 -23.65 1.81
CA GLN A 91 23.05 -24.26 2.66
C GLN A 91 23.80 -25.44 2.01
N GLY A 92 24.02 -25.36 0.69
CA GLY A 92 24.70 -26.42 -0.05
C GLY A 92 23.79 -27.44 -0.73
N GLU A 93 22.52 -27.53 -0.33
CA GLU A 93 21.60 -28.55 -0.83
C GLU A 93 20.54 -27.95 -1.77
N LYS A 94 20.30 -28.64 -2.90
CA LYS A 94 19.25 -28.23 -3.84
C LYS A 94 17.90 -28.74 -3.33
N ARG A 95 17.02 -27.82 -2.95
CA ARG A 95 15.65 -28.12 -2.49
C ARG A 95 14.65 -27.11 -3.01
N GLU A 96 13.35 -27.42 -2.87
CA GLU A 96 12.30 -26.42 -3.10
C GLU A 96 12.44 -25.32 -2.04
N VAL A 97 12.35 -24.08 -2.48
CA VAL A 97 12.63 -22.92 -1.62
C VAL A 97 11.51 -22.76 -0.59
N PHE A 98 10.26 -22.78 -1.04
CA PHE A 98 9.10 -22.54 -0.19
C PHE A 98 8.38 -23.84 0.15
N GLY A 99 8.19 -24.08 1.44
CA GLY A 99 7.36 -25.14 2.01
C GLY A 99 5.86 -24.90 1.78
N GLN A 100 5.05 -25.87 2.19
CA GLN A 100 3.60 -25.83 1.93
C GLN A 100 2.91 -24.68 2.68
N ARG A 101 3.29 -24.44 3.94
CA ARG A 101 2.73 -23.35 4.78
C ARG A 101 3.00 -21.98 4.15
N GLU A 102 4.25 -21.74 3.76
CA GLU A 102 4.68 -20.50 3.10
C GLU A 102 3.90 -20.26 1.81
N LYS A 103 3.74 -21.30 0.96
CA LYS A 103 2.95 -21.19 -0.27
C LYS A 103 1.48 -20.85 0.02
N GLN A 104 0.87 -21.46 1.04
CA GLN A 104 -0.51 -21.15 1.42
C GLN A 104 -0.64 -19.73 1.98
N HIS A 105 0.31 -19.27 2.78
CA HIS A 105 0.36 -17.87 3.22
C HIS A 105 0.46 -16.91 2.02
N MET A 106 1.32 -17.22 1.04
CA MET A 106 1.48 -16.38 -0.14
C MET A 106 0.25 -16.36 -1.05
N VAL A 107 -0.59 -17.41 -1.05
CA VAL A 107 -1.91 -17.37 -1.70
C VAL A 107 -2.79 -16.28 -1.06
N ASP A 108 -2.78 -16.17 0.27
CA ASP A 108 -3.54 -15.14 0.98
C ASP A 108 -2.96 -13.73 0.73
N VAL A 109 -1.63 -13.60 0.70
CA VAL A 109 -0.94 -12.36 0.34
C VAL A 109 -1.28 -11.92 -1.09
N LYS A 110 -1.25 -12.83 -2.07
CA LYS A 110 -1.64 -12.56 -3.46
C LYS A 110 -3.07 -12.02 -3.54
N LYS A 111 -4.03 -12.68 -2.87
CA LYS A 111 -5.42 -12.21 -2.80
C LYS A 111 -5.53 -10.82 -2.14
N LEU A 112 -4.74 -10.55 -1.11
CA LEU A 112 -4.72 -9.24 -0.44
C LEU A 112 -4.25 -8.14 -1.40
N PHE A 113 -3.17 -8.37 -2.16
CA PHE A 113 -2.70 -7.43 -3.18
C PHE A 113 -3.74 -7.22 -4.29
N GLN A 114 -4.35 -8.29 -4.82
CA GLN A 114 -5.39 -8.20 -5.85
C GLN A 114 -6.64 -7.42 -5.37
N LYS A 115 -7.05 -7.61 -4.11
CA LYS A 115 -8.10 -6.80 -3.48
C LYS A 115 -7.67 -5.34 -3.37
N GLY A 116 -6.43 -5.08 -2.97
CA GLY A 116 -5.84 -3.74 -2.93
C GLY A 116 -5.89 -3.04 -4.30
N PHE A 117 -5.50 -3.73 -5.37
CA PHE A 117 -5.58 -3.19 -6.74
C PHE A 117 -7.02 -2.87 -7.14
N SER A 118 -7.96 -3.75 -6.80
CA SER A 118 -9.38 -3.54 -7.06
C SER A 118 -9.93 -2.32 -6.33
N VAL A 119 -9.61 -2.18 -5.03
CA VAL A 119 -10.00 -1.02 -4.21
C VAL A 119 -9.40 0.27 -4.75
N ARG A 120 -8.12 0.26 -5.15
CA ARG A 120 -7.45 1.41 -5.76
C ARG A 120 -8.14 1.82 -7.05
N ASN A 121 -8.36 0.88 -7.98
CA ASN A 121 -8.94 1.17 -9.28
C ASN A 121 -10.38 1.69 -9.15
N PHE A 122 -11.18 1.08 -8.27
CA PHE A 122 -12.52 1.58 -7.96
C PHE A 122 -12.48 3.00 -7.36
N SER A 123 -11.60 3.24 -6.38
CA SER A 123 -11.42 4.57 -5.78
C SER A 123 -10.97 5.61 -6.81
N LEU A 124 -10.11 5.23 -7.76
CA LEU A 124 -9.68 6.10 -8.85
C LEU A 124 -10.85 6.46 -9.77
N SER A 125 -11.68 5.47 -10.15
CA SER A 125 -12.90 5.73 -10.92
C SER A 125 -13.84 6.69 -10.19
N MET A 126 -13.98 6.54 -8.87
CA MET A 126 -14.79 7.45 -8.05
C MET A 126 -14.21 8.86 -7.98
N VAL A 127 -12.88 9.01 -7.89
CA VAL A 127 -12.22 10.33 -7.95
C VAL A 127 -12.44 10.99 -9.30
N ILE A 128 -12.25 10.26 -10.40
CA ILE A 128 -12.45 10.79 -11.77
C ILE A 128 -13.91 11.22 -11.96
N LEU A 129 -14.86 10.38 -11.54
CA LEU A 129 -16.28 10.70 -11.60
C LEU A 129 -16.60 11.94 -10.75
N ALA A 130 -16.10 12.00 -9.52
CA ALA A 130 -16.32 13.14 -8.63
C ALA A 130 -15.75 14.44 -9.21
N LEU A 131 -14.54 14.41 -9.79
CA LEU A 131 -13.94 15.56 -10.45
C LEU A 131 -14.74 16.01 -11.68
N SER A 132 -15.25 15.07 -12.49
CA SER A 132 -16.09 15.39 -13.66
C SER A 132 -17.44 16.00 -13.28
N MET A 133 -18.01 15.56 -12.16
CA MET A 133 -19.31 16.00 -11.65
C MET A 133 -19.22 17.22 -10.74
N LEU A 134 -18.02 17.60 -10.29
CA LEU A 134 -17.73 18.85 -9.59
C LEU A 134 -17.79 20.05 -10.56
N SER A 135 -18.91 20.16 -11.27
CA SER A 135 -19.31 21.40 -11.90
C SER A 135 -19.70 22.36 -10.78
N VAL A 136 -18.90 23.39 -10.49
CA VAL A 136 -19.35 24.79 -10.31
C VAL A 136 -18.27 25.77 -9.81
N THR A 137 -17.19 25.38 -9.10
CA THR A 137 -16.03 26.30 -8.91
C THR A 137 -14.70 25.55 -8.73
N GLN A 138 -13.60 26.07 -9.30
CA GLN A 138 -12.25 25.55 -9.02
C GLN A 138 -11.95 25.55 -7.51
N LYS A 139 -12.53 26.50 -6.77
CA LYS A 139 -12.43 26.64 -5.32
C LYS A 139 -12.90 25.41 -4.54
N ASP A 140 -14.02 24.78 -4.92
CA ASP A 140 -14.54 23.61 -4.22
C ASP A 140 -13.69 22.35 -4.47
N MET A 141 -13.10 22.23 -5.66
CA MET A 141 -12.12 21.19 -5.97
C MET A 141 -10.87 21.35 -5.09
N TYR A 142 -10.28 22.55 -5.04
CA TYR A 142 -9.09 22.80 -4.22
C TYR A 142 -9.37 22.63 -2.72
N LYS A 143 -10.56 23.01 -2.23
CA LYS A 143 -10.99 22.71 -0.85
C LYS A 143 -11.06 21.21 -0.59
N SER A 144 -11.60 20.44 -1.53
CA SER A 144 -11.72 18.98 -1.39
C SER A 144 -10.34 18.33 -1.33
N ILE A 145 -9.40 18.76 -2.18
CA ILE A 145 -7.99 18.31 -2.15
C ILE A 145 -7.32 18.72 -0.83
N PHE A 146 -7.55 19.95 -0.36
CA PHE A 146 -7.00 20.40 0.92
C PHE A 146 -7.44 19.52 2.09
N TYR A 147 -8.75 19.29 2.23
CA TYR A 147 -9.29 18.44 3.30
C TYR A 147 -8.89 16.96 3.12
N SER A 148 -8.80 16.48 1.88
CA SER A 148 -8.26 15.16 1.55
C SER A 148 -6.85 14.99 2.10
N SER A 149 -5.95 15.92 1.80
CA SER A 149 -4.55 15.84 2.23
C SER A 149 -4.41 16.09 3.72
N LEU A 150 -5.21 16.98 4.32
CA LEU A 150 -5.21 17.16 5.77
C LEU A 150 -5.63 15.90 6.52
N LEU A 151 -6.71 15.23 6.08
CA LEU A 151 -7.15 13.96 6.65
C LEU A 151 -6.05 12.90 6.53
N ALA A 152 -5.47 12.77 5.33
CA ALA A 152 -4.38 11.82 5.08
C ALA A 152 -3.17 12.08 6.00
N LEU A 153 -2.75 13.34 6.16
CA LEU A 153 -1.64 13.72 7.04
C LEU A 153 -1.92 13.35 8.50
N ILE A 154 -3.11 13.67 9.02
CA ILE A 154 -3.49 13.35 10.40
C ILE A 154 -3.44 11.84 10.65
N VAL A 155 -4.04 11.06 9.75
CA VAL A 155 -4.07 9.59 9.86
C VAL A 155 -2.65 9.02 9.75
N THR A 156 -1.86 9.43 8.77
CA THR A 156 -0.51 8.91 8.55
C THR A 156 0.43 9.26 9.69
N VAL A 157 0.42 10.49 10.21
CA VAL A 157 1.24 10.87 11.37
C VAL A 157 0.87 10.02 12.58
N SER A 158 -0.42 9.79 12.82
CA SER A 158 -0.89 8.93 13.89
C SER A 158 -0.37 7.49 13.73
N LEU A 159 -0.48 6.90 12.53
CA LEU A 159 0.03 5.57 12.25
C LEU A 159 1.56 5.47 12.39
N ILE A 160 2.31 6.47 11.92
CA ILE A 160 3.78 6.53 12.06
C ILE A 160 4.18 6.49 13.54
N ILE A 161 3.48 7.23 14.40
CA ILE A 161 3.74 7.23 15.84
C ILE A 161 3.52 5.82 16.41
N LEU A 162 2.40 5.17 16.06
CA LEU A 162 2.08 3.83 16.54
C LEU A 162 3.15 2.81 16.12
N ILE A 163 3.47 2.71 14.83
CA ILE A 163 4.46 1.74 14.33
C ILE A 163 5.88 2.00 14.84
N LYS A 164 6.21 3.26 15.21
CA LYS A 164 7.50 3.59 15.85
C LYS A 164 7.59 3.15 17.31
N ILE A 165 6.45 3.08 18.01
CA ILE A 165 6.41 2.61 19.40
C ILE A 165 6.67 1.10 19.45
N ASP A 166 5.98 0.33 18.61
CA ASP A 166 6.09 -1.12 18.60
C ASP A 166 5.71 -1.70 17.23
N PHE A 167 6.69 -1.77 16.32
CA PHE A 167 6.44 -2.27 14.97
C PHE A 167 5.94 -3.71 14.97
N TYR A 168 6.49 -4.57 15.83
CA TYR A 168 6.12 -5.98 15.90
C TYR A 168 4.64 -6.17 16.27
N LYS A 169 4.15 -5.42 17.26
CA LYS A 169 2.74 -5.43 17.66
C LYS A 169 1.81 -5.00 16.53
N TYR A 170 2.09 -3.88 15.86
CA TYR A 170 1.22 -3.40 14.78
C TYR A 170 1.34 -4.24 13.50
N PHE A 171 2.49 -4.85 13.25
CA PHE A 171 2.66 -5.88 12.22
C PHE A 171 1.82 -7.11 12.52
N THR A 172 1.74 -7.53 13.79
CA THR A 172 0.86 -8.63 14.22
C THR A 172 -0.62 -8.27 14.01
N TYR A 173 -1.05 -7.08 14.45
CA TYR A 173 -2.42 -6.62 14.22
C TYR A 173 -2.79 -6.49 12.75
N PHE A 174 -1.85 -6.09 11.89
CA PHE A 174 -2.05 -6.11 10.45
C PHE A 174 -2.41 -7.52 9.97
N HIS A 175 -1.65 -8.55 10.40
CA HIS A 175 -1.92 -9.92 10.01
C HIS A 175 -3.27 -10.42 10.55
N GLU A 176 -3.61 -10.13 11.80
CA GLU A 176 -4.89 -10.52 12.41
C GLU A 176 -6.10 -9.84 11.73
N VAL A 177 -5.94 -8.63 11.20
CA VAL A 177 -7.00 -7.92 10.45
C VAL A 177 -7.23 -8.54 9.07
N PHE A 178 -6.17 -8.94 8.37
CA PHE A 178 -6.26 -9.38 6.97
C PHE A 178 -6.30 -10.90 6.79
N PHE A 179 -5.86 -11.67 7.78
CA PHE A 179 -5.80 -13.12 7.74
C PHE A 179 -6.56 -13.73 8.92
N ASN A 180 -7.40 -14.72 8.64
CA ASN A 180 -8.25 -15.41 9.61
C ASN A 180 -7.68 -16.79 10.01
N ASN A 181 -6.40 -17.01 9.76
CA ASN A 181 -5.67 -18.25 9.99
C ASN A 181 -4.27 -17.93 10.53
N ASP A 182 -3.51 -18.95 10.86
CA ASP A 182 -2.17 -18.84 11.44
C ASP A 182 -1.04 -18.98 10.40
N LEU A 183 -1.32 -19.15 9.11
CA LEU A 183 -0.32 -19.48 8.08
C LEU A 183 0.81 -18.45 7.96
N TRP A 184 0.56 -17.22 8.37
CA TRP A 184 1.55 -16.13 8.40
C TRP A 184 2.55 -16.24 9.57
N LEU A 185 2.26 -17.05 10.59
CA LEU A 185 3.22 -17.38 11.66
C LEU A 185 4.20 -18.43 11.13
N LEU A 186 5.31 -17.95 10.58
CA LEU A 186 6.39 -18.76 10.01
C LEU A 186 7.50 -19.02 11.03
N ASP A 187 8.11 -20.20 10.99
CA ASP A 187 9.24 -20.60 11.84
C ASP A 187 10.56 -20.36 11.07
N PRO A 188 11.44 -19.46 11.51
CA PRO A 188 12.70 -19.17 10.84
C PRO A 188 13.66 -20.38 10.76
N ARG A 189 13.41 -21.47 11.50
CA ARG A 189 14.21 -22.70 11.40
C ARG A 189 13.82 -23.55 10.19
N THR A 190 12.60 -23.42 9.68
CA THR A 190 12.07 -24.28 8.60
C THR A 190 11.64 -23.49 7.38
N ASP A 191 11.13 -22.27 7.57
CA ASP A 191 10.49 -21.46 6.54
C ASP A 191 11.50 -20.45 5.97
N VAL A 192 11.72 -20.51 4.67
CA VAL A 192 12.77 -19.71 3.99
C VAL A 192 12.30 -18.27 3.77
N LEU A 193 11.00 -18.05 3.58
CA LEU A 193 10.38 -16.76 3.31
C LEU A 193 10.64 -15.75 4.42
N ILE A 194 10.51 -16.14 5.69
CA ILE A 194 10.79 -15.25 6.83
C ILE A 194 12.29 -14.96 6.99
N ASN A 195 13.15 -15.85 6.50
CA ASN A 195 14.60 -15.61 6.45
C ASN A 195 14.99 -14.71 5.28
N MET A 196 14.23 -14.71 4.18
CA MET A 196 14.43 -13.80 3.05
C MET A 196 13.90 -12.39 3.33
N LEU A 197 12.74 -12.31 4.00
CA LEU A 197 12.02 -11.08 4.32
C LEU A 197 11.91 -10.97 5.84
N PRO A 198 13.00 -10.65 6.55
CA PRO A 198 12.98 -10.51 8.00
C PRO A 198 12.18 -9.26 8.43
N LEU A 199 11.92 -9.11 9.72
CA LEU A 199 11.12 -8.00 10.26
C LEU A 199 11.67 -6.63 9.82
N GLU A 200 12.99 -6.49 9.76
CA GLU A 200 13.69 -5.27 9.37
C GLU A 200 13.38 -4.85 7.93
N PHE A 201 13.24 -5.82 7.00
CA PHE A 201 12.78 -5.53 5.63
C PHE A 201 11.39 -4.87 5.65
N PHE A 202 10.48 -5.35 6.50
CA PHE A 202 9.14 -4.79 6.62
C PHE A 202 9.14 -3.41 7.28
N ILE A 203 10.04 -3.15 8.23
CA ILE A 203 10.24 -1.80 8.81
C ILE A 203 10.67 -0.82 7.73
N ASP A 204 11.63 -1.21 6.89
CA ASP A 204 12.20 -0.34 5.87
C ASP A 204 11.23 -0.08 4.72
N ILE A 205 10.53 -1.11 4.22
CA ILE A 205 9.54 -0.90 3.15
C ILE A 205 8.35 -0.07 3.65
N THR A 206 7.90 -0.27 4.89
CA THR A 206 6.83 0.53 5.51
C THR A 206 7.28 1.97 5.66
N SER A 207 8.52 2.20 6.09
CA SER A 207 9.10 3.54 6.22
C SER A 207 9.22 4.25 4.86
N LYS A 208 9.63 3.52 3.81
CA LYS A 208 9.73 4.05 2.44
C LYS A 208 8.36 4.45 1.88
N ILE A 209 7.37 3.57 2.01
CA ILE A 209 5.98 3.82 1.60
C ILE A 209 5.42 5.02 2.37
N GLY A 210 5.57 5.05 3.69
CA GLY A 210 5.11 6.14 4.54
C GLY A 210 5.73 7.48 4.17
N SER A 211 7.03 7.50 3.86
CA SER A 211 7.75 8.71 3.48
C SER A 211 7.28 9.25 2.12
N TRP A 212 7.12 8.39 1.11
CA TRP A 212 6.60 8.78 -0.20
C TRP A 212 5.17 9.31 -0.11
N PHE A 213 4.31 8.59 0.62
CA PHE A 213 2.93 9.01 0.84
C PHE A 213 2.87 10.36 1.54
N LEU A 214 3.62 10.55 2.63
CA LEU A 214 3.67 11.79 3.39
C LEU A 214 4.14 12.97 2.51
N ALA A 215 5.20 12.78 1.72
CA ALA A 215 5.72 13.81 0.84
C ALA A 215 4.67 14.28 -0.18
N ILE A 216 3.96 13.33 -0.82
CA ILE A 216 2.88 13.65 -1.77
C ILE A 216 1.76 14.44 -1.08
N GLN A 217 1.34 14.01 0.12
CA GLN A 217 0.28 14.70 0.85
C GLN A 217 0.68 16.11 1.29
N ILE A 218 1.94 16.34 1.69
CA ILE A 218 2.45 17.69 2.03
C ILE A 218 2.43 18.59 0.79
N ILE A 219 2.86 18.09 -0.37
CA ILE A 219 2.83 18.84 -1.63
C ILE A 219 1.39 19.22 -1.99
N MET A 220 0.45 18.27 -1.94
CA MET A 220 -0.96 18.53 -2.25
C MET A 220 -1.62 19.49 -1.27
N PHE A 221 -1.33 19.35 0.02
CA PHE A 221 -1.80 20.25 1.07
C PHE A 221 -1.29 21.70 0.86
N THR A 222 0.00 21.86 0.58
CA THR A 222 0.61 23.20 0.38
C THR A 222 0.12 23.87 -0.90
N LEU A 223 0.04 23.13 -2.02
CA LEU A 223 -0.48 23.64 -3.28
C LEU A 223 -1.96 24.05 -3.16
N SER A 224 -2.81 23.21 -2.59
CA SER A 224 -4.22 23.54 -2.40
C SER A 224 -4.41 24.73 -1.45
N LEU A 225 -3.64 24.82 -0.36
CA LEU A 225 -3.69 25.95 0.58
C LEU A 225 -3.26 27.27 -0.08
N THR A 226 -2.19 27.26 -0.88
CA THR A 226 -1.70 28.48 -1.55
C THR A 226 -2.67 29.01 -2.58
N ILE A 227 -3.35 28.14 -3.35
CA ILE A 227 -4.38 28.53 -4.30
C ILE A 227 -5.60 29.09 -3.57
N LEU A 228 -6.07 28.42 -2.52
CA LEU A 228 -7.23 28.87 -1.73
C LEU A 228 -7.02 30.20 -1.00
N LYS A 229 -5.76 30.61 -0.77
CA LYS A 229 -5.43 31.94 -0.22
C LYS A 229 -5.39 33.04 -1.27
N LYS A 230 -5.26 32.71 -2.56
CA LYS A 230 -5.22 33.67 -3.67
C LYS A 230 -6.62 34.02 -4.20
N ASP A 231 -7.61 33.15 -3.97
CA ASP A 231 -9.04 33.30 -4.35
C ASP A 231 -9.94 33.82 -3.23
#